data_AF-D7D9I1-F1
#
_entry.id   AF-D7D9I1-F1
#
_cell.length_a   1.000
_cell.length_b   1.000
_cell.length_c   1.000
_cell.angle_alpha   90.00
_cell.angle_beta   90.00
_cell.angle_gamma   90.00
#
_symmetry.space_group_name_H-M   'P 1'
#
loop_
_entity.id
_entity.type
_entity.pdbx_description
1 polymer ?
#
loop_
_entity_poly.entity_id
_entity_poly.type
_entity_poly.pdbx_seq_one_letter_code
_entity_poly.pdbx_strand_id
1 'polypeptide(L)'
;MNEYIYDYLSSLRDLVNAYEKLIDKLKYVKNASNSDPEKVDRIIPEIKGILEKTTILLSKYEDVIAINSDIDENTQQYLKTYYKYLKLVSIPYTYDLLNELKQVLIKHNYFKKAIKLDTLIKTLSQLT
;
A
#
# COMPACT_ATOMS: atom_id res chain seq x y z
N MET A 1 9.49 -25.36 -9.42
CA MET A 1 8.34 -25.16 -8.51
C MET A 1 8.71 -24.23 -7.36
N ASN A 2 9.82 -24.48 -6.64
CA ASN A 2 10.28 -23.59 -5.57
C ASN A 2 10.68 -22.16 -5.98
N GLU A 3 11.17 -21.92 -7.20
CA GLU A 3 11.59 -20.57 -7.64
C GLU A 3 10.43 -19.56 -7.62
N TYR A 4 9.24 -19.99 -8.06
CA TYR A 4 8.04 -19.14 -8.09
C TYR A 4 7.62 -18.64 -6.70
N ILE A 5 7.75 -19.48 -5.66
CA ILE A 5 7.37 -19.06 -4.30
C ILE A 5 8.39 -18.11 -3.68
N TYR A 6 9.68 -18.28 -3.99
CA TYR A 6 10.71 -17.33 -3.55
C TYR A 6 10.55 -15.98 -4.24
N ASP A 7 10.20 -15.96 -5.53
CA ASP A 7 9.89 -14.73 -6.26
C ASP A 7 8.65 -14.03 -5.68
N TYR A 8 7.62 -14.81 -5.35
CA TYR A 8 6.42 -14.27 -4.71
C TYR A 8 6.71 -13.72 -3.30
N LEU A 9 7.51 -14.44 -2.50
CA LEU A 9 7.96 -13.97 -1.19
C LEU A 9 8.76 -12.67 -1.31
N SER A 10 9.70 -12.58 -2.26
CA SER A 10 10.44 -11.34 -2.52
C SER A 10 9.49 -10.21 -2.92
N SER A 11 8.50 -10.49 -3.76
CA SER A 11 7.50 -9.52 -4.19
C SER A 11 6.66 -9.00 -3.02
N LEU A 12 6.26 -9.85 -2.08
CA LEU A 12 5.55 -9.44 -0.86
C LEU A 12 6.44 -8.55 0.03
N ARG A 13 7.70 -8.93 0.25
CA ARG A 13 8.66 -8.13 1.01
C ARG A 13 8.88 -6.77 0.36
N ASP A 14 9.04 -6.73 -0.96
CA ASP A 14 9.28 -5.49 -1.69
C ASP A 14 8.04 -4.58 -1.67
N LEU A 15 6.84 -5.17 -1.68
CA LEU A 15 5.60 -4.42 -1.49
C LEU A 15 5.51 -3.81 -0.09
N VAL A 16 5.87 -4.56 0.96
CA VAL A 16 5.97 -4.04 2.33
C VAL A 16 6.92 -2.84 2.39
N ASN A 17 8.13 -2.98 1.84
CA ASN A 17 9.11 -1.90 1.79
C ASN A 17 8.60 -0.68 1.00
N ALA A 18 7.82 -0.90 -0.06
CA ALA A 18 7.21 0.18 -0.84
C ALA A 18 6.16 0.94 -0.03
N TYR A 19 5.33 0.24 0.75
CA TYR A 19 4.39 0.87 1.68
C TYR A 19 5.10 1.69 2.76
N GLU A 20 6.16 1.18 3.37
CA GLU A 20 6.93 1.91 4.39
C GLU A 20 7.48 3.23 3.83
N LYS A 21 8.09 3.18 2.65
CA LYS A 21 8.55 4.39 1.94
C LYS A 21 7.40 5.34 1.60
N LEU A 22 6.26 4.80 1.18
CA LEU A 22 5.07 5.60 0.88
C LEU A 22 4.53 6.29 2.12
N ILE A 23 4.45 5.59 3.25
CA ILE A 23 4.00 6.10 4.54
C ILE A 23 4.86 7.29 4.97
N ASP A 24 6.19 7.18 4.88
CA ASP A 24 7.09 8.27 5.23
C ASP A 24 6.93 9.48 4.30
N LYS A 25 6.79 9.23 3.00
CA LYS A 25 6.49 10.29 2.03
C LYS A 25 5.14 10.95 2.29
N LEU A 26 4.10 10.19 2.64
CA LEU A 26 2.77 10.73 2.94
C LEU A 26 2.79 11.62 4.18
N LYS A 27 3.52 11.23 5.24
CA LYS A 27 3.76 12.09 6.41
C LYS A 27 4.40 13.41 6.00
N TYR A 28 5.44 13.37 5.17
CA TYR A 28 6.10 14.56 4.66
C TYR A 28 5.16 15.43 3.80
N VAL A 29 4.44 14.84 2.85
CA VAL A 29 3.51 15.55 1.97
C VAL A 29 2.39 16.20 2.77
N LYS A 30 1.83 15.52 3.77
CA LYS A 30 0.80 16.08 4.68
C LYS A 30 1.29 17.33 5.41
N ASN A 31 2.53 17.32 5.90
CA ASN A 31 3.10 18.48 6.58
C ASN A 31 3.39 19.63 5.61
N ALA A 32 3.80 19.32 4.38
CA ALA A 32 4.15 20.32 3.37
C ALA A 32 2.95 20.84 2.54
N SER A 33 1.80 20.16 2.56
CA SER A 33 0.69 20.44 1.63
C SER A 33 0.03 21.81 1.84
N ASN A 34 0.24 22.43 3.01
CA ASN A 34 -0.25 23.79 3.27
C ASN A 34 0.54 24.86 2.48
N SER A 35 1.84 24.63 2.27
CA SER A 35 2.73 25.55 1.56
C SER A 35 3.00 25.14 0.11
N ASP A 36 2.97 23.83 -0.18
CA ASP A 36 3.20 23.28 -1.51
C ASP A 36 2.19 22.13 -1.79
N PRO A 37 0.94 22.47 -2.16
CA PRO A 37 -0.09 21.49 -2.44
C PRO A 37 0.22 20.65 -3.70
N GLU A 38 1.11 21.09 -4.58
CA GLU A 38 1.49 20.35 -5.79
C GLU A 38 2.25 19.05 -5.47
N LYS A 39 2.86 18.94 -4.29
CA LYS A 39 3.44 17.69 -3.81
C LYS A 39 2.42 16.55 -3.73
N VAL A 40 1.15 16.86 -3.50
CA VAL A 40 0.08 15.86 -3.52
C VAL A 40 -0.08 15.27 -4.93
N ASP A 41 -0.06 16.10 -5.97
CA ASP A 41 -0.18 15.62 -7.34
C ASP A 41 1.03 14.77 -7.76
N ARG A 42 2.22 15.08 -7.23
CA ARG A 42 3.46 14.31 -7.48
C ARG A 42 3.46 12.91 -6.86
N ILE A 43 2.79 12.70 -5.72
CA ILE A 43 2.78 11.39 -5.04
C ILE A 43 1.65 10.47 -5.52
N ILE A 44 0.61 11.02 -6.17
CA ILE A 44 -0.53 10.23 -6.68
C ILE A 44 -0.11 9.06 -7.59
N PRO A 45 0.78 9.23 -8.58
CA PRO A 45 1.20 8.12 -9.45
C PRO A 45 1.86 6.98 -8.67
N GLU A 46 2.64 7.31 -7.63
CA GLU A 46 3.29 6.31 -6.78
C GLU A 46 2.27 5.52 -5.96
N ILE A 47 1.28 6.20 -5.36
CA ILE A 47 0.19 5.53 -4.63
C ILE A 47 -0.56 4.57 -5.55
N LYS A 48 -0.89 5.00 -6.78
CA LYS A 48 -1.56 4.14 -7.78
C LYS A 48 -0.75 2.90 -8.11
N GLY A 49 0.55 3.06 -8.39
CA GLY A 49 1.42 1.93 -8.70
C GLY A 49 1.54 0.92 -7.55
N ILE A 50 1.58 1.41 -6.31
CA ILE A 50 1.58 0.53 -5.12
C ILE A 50 0.23 -0.19 -4.98
N LEU A 51 -0.89 0.51 -5.15
CA LEU A 51 -2.23 -0.08 -5.11
C LEU A 51 -2.42 -1.18 -6.15
N GLU A 52 -2.03 -0.94 -7.40
CA GLU A 52 -2.12 -1.93 -8.49
C GLU A 52 -1.32 -3.20 -8.14
N LYS A 53 -0.08 -3.04 -7.67
CA LYS A 53 0.75 -4.16 -7.21
C LYS A 53 0.12 -4.89 -6.03
N THR A 54 -0.48 -4.16 -5.11
CA THR A 54 -1.16 -4.72 -3.93
C THR A 54 -2.32 -5.61 -4.36
N THR A 55 -3.21 -5.11 -5.21
CA THR A 55 -4.35 -5.89 -5.72
C THR A 55 -3.89 -7.17 -6.40
N ILE A 56 -2.85 -7.11 -7.24
CA ILE A 56 -2.33 -8.28 -7.96
C ILE A 56 -1.68 -9.28 -7.02
N LEU A 57 -0.91 -8.83 -6.03
CA LEU A 57 -0.19 -9.74 -5.13
C LEU A 57 -1.12 -10.39 -4.12
N LEU A 58 -2.05 -9.62 -3.53
CA LEU A 58 -2.98 -10.16 -2.54
C LEU A 58 -3.98 -11.13 -3.16
N SER A 59 -4.43 -10.92 -4.40
CA SER A 59 -5.35 -11.85 -5.07
C SER A 59 -4.75 -13.23 -5.32
N LYS A 60 -3.41 -13.33 -5.40
CA LYS A 60 -2.69 -14.59 -5.63
C LYS A 60 -2.32 -15.34 -4.34
N TYR A 61 -2.49 -14.73 -3.18
CA TYR A 61 -1.92 -15.25 -1.93
C TYR A 61 -2.44 -16.65 -1.59
N GLU A 62 -3.76 -16.83 -1.58
CA GLU A 62 -4.39 -18.13 -1.25
C GLU A 62 -3.98 -19.23 -2.23
N ASP A 63 -3.95 -18.93 -3.53
CA ASP A 63 -3.51 -19.87 -4.56
C ASP A 63 -2.05 -20.27 -4.39
N VAL A 64 -1.17 -19.30 -4.09
CA VAL A 64 0.27 -19.56 -3.88
C VAL A 64 0.47 -20.46 -2.67
N ILE A 65 -0.25 -20.22 -1.57
CA ILE A 65 -0.15 -21.06 -0.37
C ILE A 65 -0.71 -22.47 -0.63
N ALA A 66 -1.85 -22.58 -1.33
CA ALA A 66 -2.49 -23.87 -1.60
C ALA A 66 -1.66 -24.76 -2.54
N ILE A 67 -1.05 -24.19 -3.58
CA ILE A 67 -0.26 -24.93 -4.59
C ILE A 67 1.10 -25.37 -4.02
N ASN A 68 1.60 -24.69 -2.99
CA ASN A 68 2.94 -24.92 -2.43
C ASN A 68 2.87 -25.42 -0.98
N SER A 69 2.03 -26.42 -0.73
CA SER A 69 1.84 -27.03 0.60
C SER A 69 3.12 -27.63 1.21
N ASP A 70 4.07 -28.01 0.37
CA ASP A 70 5.25 -28.78 0.76
C ASP A 70 6.51 -27.93 0.98
N ILE A 71 6.37 -26.60 1.00
CA ILE A 71 7.50 -25.69 1.28
C ILE A 71 7.88 -25.71 2.76
N ASP A 72 9.14 -25.38 3.05
CA ASP A 72 9.64 -25.38 4.41
C ASP A 72 8.90 -24.37 5.31
N GLU A 73 8.84 -24.71 6.60
CA GLU A 73 8.09 -23.95 7.61
C GLU A 73 8.53 -22.48 7.70
N ASN A 74 9.82 -22.19 7.52
CA ASN A 74 10.31 -20.81 7.57
C ASN A 74 9.76 -19.99 6.42
N THR A 75 9.79 -20.52 5.19
CA THR A 75 9.22 -19.85 4.02
C THR A 75 7.72 -19.59 4.19
N GLN A 76 6.96 -20.57 4.69
CA GLN A 76 5.53 -20.38 5.01
C GLN A 76 5.33 -19.25 6.02
N GLN A 77 6.15 -19.24 7.07
CA GLN A 77 6.06 -18.23 8.13
C GLN A 77 6.38 -16.83 7.62
N TYR A 78 7.39 -16.67 6.75
CA TYR A 78 7.72 -15.38 6.15
C TYR A 78 6.62 -14.87 5.23
N LEU A 79 6.04 -15.72 4.37
CA LEU A 79 4.91 -15.37 3.52
C LEU A 79 3.74 -14.84 4.35
N LYS A 80 3.37 -15.60 5.39
CA LYS A 80 2.29 -15.24 6.32
C LYS A 80 2.58 -13.93 7.06
N THR A 81 3.83 -13.72 7.44
CA THR A 81 4.26 -12.49 8.15
C THR A 81 4.12 -11.27 7.26
N TYR A 82 4.68 -11.29 6.05
CA TYR A 82 4.58 -10.15 5.14
C TYR A 82 3.15 -9.88 4.70
N TYR A 83 2.37 -10.93 4.40
CA TYR A 83 0.95 -10.78 4.09
C TYR A 83 0.17 -10.13 5.23
N LYS A 84 0.36 -10.60 6.48
CA LYS A 84 -0.27 -9.99 7.65
C LYS A 84 0.18 -8.55 7.86
N TYR A 85 1.45 -8.25 7.68
CA TYR A 85 1.96 -6.89 7.82
C TYR A 85 1.33 -5.94 6.81
N LEU A 86 1.11 -6.40 5.56
CA LEU A 86 0.36 -5.63 4.57
C LEU A 86 -1.08 -5.38 5.02
N LYS A 87 -1.82 -6.46 5.32
CA LYS A 87 -3.25 -6.42 5.63
C LYS A 87 -3.60 -5.70 6.93
N LEU A 88 -2.76 -5.83 7.96
CA LEU A 88 -3.07 -5.37 9.32
C LEU A 88 -2.35 -4.08 9.70
N VAL A 89 -1.29 -3.70 8.98
CA VAL A 89 -0.46 -2.54 9.35
C VAL A 89 -0.31 -1.58 8.19
N SER A 90 0.33 -2.02 7.09
CA SER A 90 0.76 -1.12 6.01
C SER A 90 -0.43 -0.48 5.28
N ILE A 91 -1.42 -1.30 4.88
CA ILE A 91 -2.61 -0.83 4.17
C ILE A 91 -3.48 0.04 5.11
N PRO A 92 -3.90 -0.42 6.31
CA PRO A 92 -4.67 0.42 7.23
C PRO A 92 -3.99 1.76 7.54
N TYR A 93 -2.68 1.76 7.82
CA TYR A 93 -2.02 3.00 8.17
C TYR A 93 -1.91 3.98 6.98
N THR A 94 -1.72 3.45 5.77
CA THR A 94 -1.76 4.27 4.55
C THR A 94 -3.15 4.84 4.31
N TYR A 95 -4.22 4.08 4.58
CA TYR A 95 -5.60 4.54 4.52
C TYR A 95 -5.83 5.76 5.42
N ASP A 96 -5.39 5.66 6.67
CA ASP A 96 -5.55 6.73 7.66
C ASP A 96 -4.79 7.98 7.23
N LEU A 97 -3.53 7.84 6.79
CA LEU A 97 -2.72 8.97 6.32
C LEU A 97 -3.32 9.67 5.10
N LEU A 98 -3.90 8.92 4.16
CA LEU A 98 -4.58 9.50 2.99
C LEU A 98 -5.84 10.25 3.40
N ASN A 99 -6.61 9.72 4.36
CA ASN A 99 -7.77 10.42 4.90
C ASN A 99 -7.36 11.71 5.62
N GLU A 100 -6.32 11.67 6.45
CA GLU A 100 -5.79 12.87 7.12
C GLU A 100 -5.33 13.92 6.09
N LEU A 101 -4.57 13.52 5.07
CA LEU A 101 -4.14 14.41 3.99
C LEU A 101 -5.34 15.02 3.25
N LYS A 102 -6.37 14.22 2.96
CA LYS A 102 -7.61 14.70 2.35
C LYS A 102 -8.29 15.77 3.23
N GLN A 103 -8.37 15.56 4.54
CA GLN A 103 -8.95 16.56 5.46
C GLN A 103 -8.15 17.86 5.47
N VAL A 104 -6.82 17.78 5.44
CA VAL A 104 -5.94 18.96 5.33
C VAL A 104 -6.23 19.72 4.04
N LEU A 105 -6.38 19.04 2.90
CA LEU A 105 -6.68 19.68 1.62
C LEU A 105 -8.07 20.33 1.60
N ILE A 106 -9.08 19.68 2.17
CA ILE A 106 -10.44 20.25 2.30
C ILE A 106 -10.40 21.53 3.15
N LYS A 107 -9.71 21.50 4.29
CA LYS A 107 -9.57 22.65 5.19
C LYS A 107 -8.96 23.88 4.51
N HIS A 108 -8.08 23.68 3.52
CA HIS A 108 -7.41 24.75 2.77
C HIS A 108 -8.02 24.99 1.38
N ASN A 109 -9.24 24.51 1.13
CA ASN A 109 -10.00 24.70 -0.13
C ASN A 109 -9.37 24.05 -1.38
N TYR A 110 -8.48 23.06 -1.23
CA TYR A 110 -7.88 22.30 -2.34
C TYR A 110 -8.75 21.12 -2.80
N PHE A 111 -10.03 21.38 -3.09
CA PHE A 111 -11.05 20.35 -3.34
C PHE A 111 -10.72 19.41 -4.50
N LYS A 112 -10.18 19.93 -5.61
CA LYS A 112 -9.80 19.09 -6.78
C LYS A 112 -8.78 18.01 -6.40
N LYS A 113 -7.80 18.35 -5.56
CA LYS A 113 -6.78 17.40 -5.08
C LYS A 113 -7.39 16.42 -4.07
N ALA A 114 -8.27 16.89 -3.18
CA ALA A 114 -9.01 16.04 -2.25
C ALA A 114 -9.87 14.98 -2.97
N ILE A 115 -10.52 15.34 -4.09
CA ILE A 115 -11.29 14.39 -4.91
C ILE A 115 -10.40 13.32 -5.52
N LYS A 116 -9.19 13.67 -6.00
CA LYS A 116 -8.25 12.68 -6.52
C LYS A 116 -7.83 11.67 -5.45
N LEU A 117 -7.63 12.11 -4.21
CA LEU A 117 -7.34 11.22 -3.09
C LEU A 117 -8.53 10.32 -2.73
N ASP A 118 -9.76 10.82 -2.85
CA ASP A 118 -10.98 10.05 -2.55
C ASP A 118 -11.06 8.76 -3.37
N THR A 119 -10.70 8.81 -4.65
CA THR A 119 -10.64 7.62 -5.51
C THR A 119 -9.63 6.59 -4.99
N LEU A 120 -8.45 7.04 -4.56
CA LEU A 120 -7.41 6.15 -4.02
C LEU A 120 -7.83 5.53 -2.68
N ILE A 121 -8.43 6.33 -1.81
CA ILE A 121 -8.96 5.90 -0.50
C ILE A 121 -10.04 4.84 -0.69
N LYS A 122 -10.94 5.01 -1.67
CA LYS A 122 -11.97 4.00 -2.00
C LYS A 122 -11.35 2.69 -2.44
N THR A 123 -10.39 2.71 -3.35
CA THR A 123 -9.68 1.49 -3.76
C THR A 123 -9.00 0.81 -2.56
N LEU A 124 -8.35 1.59 -1.71
CA LEU A 124 -7.61 1.05 -0.57
C LEU A 124 -8.55 0.47 0.51
N SER A 125 -9.75 1.03 0.69
CA SER A 125 -10.78 0.48 1.59
C SER A 125 -11.32 -0.89 1.19
N GLN A 126 -11.23 -1.25 -0.09
CA GLN A 126 -11.59 -2.59 -0.57
C GLN A 126 -10.50 -3.63 -0.27
N LEU A 127 -9.29 -3.16 0.07
CA LEU A 127 -8.12 -3.99 0.38
C LEU A 127 -7.90 -4.18 1.88
N THR A 128 -8.55 -3.38 2.74
CA THR A 128 -8.67 -3.61 4.18
C THR A 128 -9.70 -4.68 4.47
#